data_AF-A0A958YHX3-F1
#
_entry.id   AF-A0A958YHX3-F1
#
_cell.length_a   1.000
_cell.length_b   1.000
_cell.length_c   1.000
_cell.angle_alpha   90.00
_cell.angle_beta   90.00
_cell.angle_gamma   90.00
#
_symmetry.space_group_name_H-M   'P 1'
#
loop_
_entity.id
_entity.type
_entity.pdbx_description
1 polymer ?
#
loop_
_entity_poly.entity_id
_entity_poly.type
_entity_poly.pdbx_seq_one_letter_code
_entity_poly.pdbx_strand_id
1 'polypeptide(L)' 'YNRLGVLVYQANNYQNNWNGVPNKGFPETKKRLPTGTYFYVLEIESLQKPLIGWVYLSY' A
#
# COMPACT_ATOMS: atom_id res chain seq x y z
N TYR A 1 3.51 1.32 1.20
CA TYR A 1 4.73 1.46 2.01
C TYR A 1 4.39 1.73 3.46
N ASN A 2 5.10 1.11 4.41
CA ASN A 2 4.99 1.46 5.83
C ASN A 2 5.82 2.72 6.16
N ARG A 3 5.78 3.18 7.43
CA ARG A 3 6.55 4.35 7.91
C ARG A 3 8.07 4.25 7.75
N LEU A 4 8.59 3.04 7.53
CA LEU A 4 10.01 2.77 7.33
C LEU A 4 10.39 2.68 5.84
N GLY A 5 9.47 2.98 4.93
CA GLY A 5 9.71 2.87 3.49
C GLY A 5 9.70 1.45 2.95
N VAL A 6 9.19 0.47 3.71
CA VAL A 6 9.08 -0.93 3.24
C VAL A 6 7.82 -1.10 2.41
N LEU A 7 7.94 -1.70 1.23
CA LEU A 7 6.82 -2.10 0.38
C LEU A 7 6.06 -3.25 1.04
N VAL A 8 4.83 -2.99 1.48
CA VAL A 8 3.98 -3.98 2.17
C VAL A 8 2.91 -4.59 1.27
N TYR A 9 2.52 -3.87 0.22
CA TYR A 9 1.47 -4.29 -0.69
C TYR A 9 1.72 -3.73 -2.09
N GLN A 10 1.49 -4.54 -3.11
CA GLN A 10 1.51 -4.14 -4.52
C GLN A 10 0.43 -4.91 -5.29
N ALA A 11 -0.22 -4.23 -6.24
CA ALA A 11 -1.15 -4.84 -7.17
C ALA A 11 -1.06 -4.12 -8.52
N ASN A 12 -1.19 -4.89 -9.60
CA ASN A 12 -1.39 -4.35 -10.94
C ASN A 12 -2.90 -4.21 -11.17
N ASN A 13 -3.33 -3.14 -11.85
CA ASN A 13 -4.74 -2.83 -12.08
C ASN A 13 -5.56 -2.81 -10.78
N TYR A 14 -5.10 -2.06 -9.78
CA TYR A 14 -5.68 -2.04 -8.43
C TYR A 14 -7.16 -1.64 -8.43
N GLN A 15 -7.99 -2.45 -7.75
CA GLN A 15 -9.47 -2.31 -7.74
C GLN A 15 -10.01 -1.78 -6.40
N ASN A 16 -9.20 -1.01 -5.63
CA ASN A 16 -9.59 -0.55 -4.29
C ASN A 16 -9.96 -1.68 -3.32
N ASN A 17 -9.33 -2.85 -3.47
CA ASN A 17 -9.66 -4.08 -2.74
C ASN A 17 -8.63 -4.48 -1.69
N TRP A 18 -7.66 -3.61 -1.36
CA TRP A 18 -6.71 -3.91 -0.30
C TRP A 18 -7.39 -3.82 1.07
N ASN A 19 -7.37 -4.93 1.80
CA ASN A 19 -7.99 -5.08 3.11
C ASN A 19 -7.01 -4.91 4.29
N GLY A 20 -5.85 -4.31 4.04
CA GLY A 20 -4.80 -4.10 5.03
C GLY A 20 -3.89 -5.31 5.29
N VAL A 21 -4.02 -6.41 4.54
CA VAL A 21 -3.11 -7.58 4.63
C VAL A 21 -1.92 -7.38 3.67
N PRO A 22 -0.66 -7.57 4.10
CA PRO A 22 0.47 -7.40 3.21
C PRO A 22 0.58 -8.56 2.21
N ASN A 23 1.11 -8.28 1.02
CA ASN A 23 1.46 -9.31 0.01
C ASN A 23 2.91 -9.18 -0.49
N LYS A 24 3.68 -8.25 0.09
CA LYS A 24 5.09 -7.97 -0.21
C LYS A 24 5.82 -7.53 1.05
N GLY A 25 7.14 -7.68 1.03
CA GLY A 25 8.05 -7.17 2.06
C GLY A 25 7.77 -7.70 3.47
N PHE A 26 8.17 -6.93 4.47
CA PHE A 26 8.09 -7.29 5.88
C PHE A 26 6.99 -6.49 6.60
N PRO A 27 6.20 -7.10 7.51
CA PRO A 27 6.22 -8.50 7.91
C PRO A 27 5.53 -9.43 6.90
N GLU A 28 6.09 -10.62 6.70
CA GLU A 28 5.42 -11.70 5.95
C GLU A 28 4.34 -12.33 6.84
N THR A 29 3.11 -11.83 6.71
CA THR A 29 1.98 -12.28 7.52
C THR A 29 0.69 -12.28 6.71
N LYS A 30 -0.24 -13.16 7.08
CA LYS A 30 -1.63 -13.15 6.58
C LYS A 30 -2.55 -12.28 7.45
N LYS A 31 -2.02 -11.65 8.50
CA LYS A 31 -2.77 -10.75 9.39
C LYS A 31 -2.82 -9.34 8.82
N ARG A 32 -3.80 -8.56 9.26
CA ARG A 32 -3.86 -7.12 8.97
C ARG A 32 -2.65 -6.43 9.57
N LEU A 33 -2.11 -5.47 8.83
CA LEU A 33 -1.08 -4.58 9.33
C LEU A 33 -1.64 -3.70 10.48
N PRO A 34 -0.78 -3.19 11.38
CA PRO A 34 -1.20 -2.30 12.44
C PRO A 34 -1.90 -1.04 11.92
N THR A 35 -2.88 -0.54 12.68
CA THR A 35 -3.53 0.76 12.47
C THR A 35 -2.47 1.86 12.37
N GLY A 36 -2.63 2.74 11.38
CA GLY A 36 -1.70 3.83 11.16
C GLY A 36 -1.64 4.32 9.73
N THR A 37 -0.75 5.29 9.51
CA THR A 37 -0.50 5.90 8.21
C THR A 37 0.45 5.05 7.37
N TYR A 38 0.05 4.79 6.13
CA TYR A 38 0.84 4.14 5.09
C TYR A 38 0.96 5.07 3.89
N PHE A 39 2.00 4.90 3.10
CA PHE A 39 2.27 5.71 1.92
C PHE A 39 2.06 4.88 0.66
N TYR A 40 1.61 5.49 -0.42
CA TYR A 40 1.43 4.82 -1.71
C TYR A 40 2.10 5.60 -2.83
N VAL A 41 2.47 4.85 -3.86
CA VAL A 41 2.85 5.35 -5.18
C VAL A 41 1.88 4.69 -6.16
N LEU A 42 1.19 5.50 -6.95
CA LEU A 42 0.22 5.04 -7.93
C LEU A 42 0.69 5.48 -9.32
N GLU A 43 1.01 4.50 -10.14
CA GLU A 43 1.39 4.68 -11.54
C GLU A 43 0.16 4.45 -12.43
N ILE A 44 -0.15 5.43 -13.26
CA ILE A 44 -1.26 5.37 -14.23
C ILE A 44 -0.63 5.64 -15.59
N GLU A 45 -0.82 4.73 -16.55
CA GLU A 45 -0.17 4.81 -17.87
C GLU A 45 -0.45 6.13 -18.60
N SER A 46 -1.63 6.72 -18.39
CA SER A 46 -2.00 8.02 -18.98
C SER A 46 -1.41 9.24 -18.27
N LEU A 47 -0.74 9.07 -17.13
CA LEU A 47 -0.12 10.15 -16.37
C LEU A 47 1.40 10.10 -16.49
N GLN A 48 2.01 11.25 -16.75
CA GLN A 48 3.46 11.36 -16.88
C GLN A 48 4.21 11.23 -15.55
N LYS A 49 3.54 11.48 -14.42
CA LYS A 49 4.11 11.41 -13.08
C LYS A 49 3.25 10.52 -12.18
N PRO A 50 3.87 9.70 -11.31
CA PRO A 50 3.13 8.92 -10.34
C PRO A 50 2.43 9.82 -9.33
N LEU A 51 1.27 9.38 -8.85
CA LEU A 51 0.58 10.01 -7.74
C LEU A 51 1.14 9.44 -6.44
N ILE A 52 1.56 10.33 -5.54
CA ILE A 52 2.13 9.95 -4.24
C ILE A 52 1.23 10.52 -3.16
N GLY A 53 0.94 9.71 -2.15
CA GLY A 53 0.10 10.13 -1.05
C GLY A 53 0.19 9.19 0.12
N TRP A 54 -0.76 9.34 1.04
CA TRP A 54 -0.89 8.51 2.22
C TRP A 54 -2.32 8.04 2.39
N VAL A 55 -2.47 6.89 3.05
CA VAL A 55 -3.74 6.32 3.47
C VAL A 55 -3.64 5.97 4.94
N TYR A 56 -4.74 6.09 5.66
CA TYR A 56 -4.84 5.67 7.04
C TYR A 56 -5.59 4.34 7.10
N LEU A 57 -4.94 3.30 7.63
CA LEU A 57 -5.60 2.04 7.93
C LEU A 57 -6.23 2.14 9.32
N SER A 58 -7.55 1.96 9.40
CA SER A 58 -8.33 1.85 10.63
C SER A 58 -9.35 0.72 10.52
N TYR A 59 -9.65 0.05 11.63
CA TYR A 59 -10.64 -1.02 11.74
C TYR A 59 -11.15 -1.17 13.17
#